data_AF-A0A9X1ZYP2-F1
#
_entry.id   AF-A0A9X1ZYP2-F1
#
_cell.length_a   1.000
_cell.length_b   1.000
_cell.length_c   1.000
_cell.angle_alpha   90.00
_cell.angle_beta   90.00
_cell.angle_gamma   90.00
#
_symmetry.space_group_name_H-M   'P 1'
#
loop_
_entity.id
_entity.type
_entity.pdbx_description
1 polymer ?
#
loop_
_entity_poly.entity_id
_entity_poly.type
_entity_poly.pdbx_seq_one_letter_code
_entity_poly.pdbx_strand_id
1 'polypeptide(L)'
;MRFFDPHIHISSRTTDDLQAMAAAGVRAVIEPAFWLGQPRTNVGSFIDYFSSLVGWERFRCSQFGIAHYCAIGLNSKEANNEKLAREVLEVIPQFALKEGVVAIGEIGYDEITEAEDFAYRAQLDIAREHDMVVMVHTPHRDKKGGTLRSIEVAREHGIPMTKLVIDHNNEETVRSVLDSGAWAAFTIYPNTKMGSERMVEVVRQYGPERIIVDSSADWGVSDPLSVPKTARLMLERGIPLAAVEAVTWGNALQAYAQSQQVDVAALDQTPRLDQRQLFADNSVLRGQTPRVDEFVPN
;
A
#
# COMPACT_ATOMS: atom_id res chain seq x y z
N MET A 1 -5.35 -19.12 -6.45
CA MET A 1 -5.81 -17.71 -6.52
C MET A 1 -4.58 -16.85 -6.48
N ARG A 2 -4.62 -15.69 -7.15
CA ARG A 2 -3.57 -14.67 -7.07
C ARG A 2 -4.03 -13.55 -6.15
N PHE A 3 -3.09 -12.93 -5.45
CA PHE A 3 -3.36 -11.90 -4.45
C PHE A 3 -2.56 -10.63 -4.74
N PHE A 4 -3.19 -9.49 -4.47
CA PHE A 4 -2.58 -8.18 -4.47
C PHE A 4 -2.61 -7.69 -3.03
N ASP A 5 -1.45 -7.43 -2.42
CA ASP A 5 -1.35 -6.76 -1.13
C ASP A 5 -1.05 -5.26 -1.32
N PRO A 6 -2.05 -4.38 -1.36
CA PRO A 6 -1.87 -2.97 -1.73
C PRO A 6 -1.35 -2.08 -0.61
N HIS A 7 -1.00 -2.65 0.54
CA HIS A 7 -0.29 -1.93 1.59
C HIS A 7 0.59 -2.91 2.36
N ILE A 8 1.89 -2.89 2.09
CA ILE A 8 2.89 -3.67 2.84
C ILE A 8 4.25 -2.96 2.79
N HIS A 9 5.01 -2.96 3.89
CA HIS A 9 6.30 -2.29 3.95
C HIS A 9 7.45 -3.26 3.70
N ILE A 10 7.70 -3.58 2.43
CA ILE A 10 8.69 -4.57 2.00
C ILE A 10 10.10 -4.24 2.51
N SER A 11 10.48 -2.97 2.63
CA SER A 11 11.76 -2.55 3.21
C SER A 11 12.01 -3.13 4.62
N SER A 12 10.96 -3.51 5.34
CA SER A 12 11.04 -4.16 6.65
C SER A 12 10.95 -5.69 6.61
N ARG A 13 10.78 -6.29 5.43
CA ARG A 13 10.54 -7.72 5.20
C ARG A 13 11.78 -8.44 4.70
N THR A 14 11.91 -9.68 5.13
CA THR A 14 13.03 -10.55 4.76
C THR A 14 12.84 -11.20 3.39
N THR A 15 13.89 -11.84 2.87
CA THR A 15 13.75 -12.69 1.67
C THR A 15 12.85 -13.89 1.93
N ASP A 16 12.83 -14.41 3.17
CA ASP A 16 11.98 -15.54 3.55
C ASP A 16 10.50 -15.15 3.45
N ASP A 17 10.14 -13.92 3.85
CA ASP A 17 8.80 -13.39 3.67
C ASP A 17 8.41 -13.32 2.19
N LEU A 18 9.29 -12.80 1.32
CA LEU A 18 9.02 -12.72 -0.12
C LEU A 18 8.82 -14.12 -0.75
N GLN A 19 9.61 -15.11 -0.33
CA GLN A 19 9.44 -16.50 -0.76
C GLN A 19 8.09 -17.06 -0.30
N ALA A 20 7.72 -16.82 0.96
CA ALA A 20 6.46 -17.28 1.52
C ALA A 20 5.26 -16.61 0.84
N MET A 21 5.35 -15.30 0.59
CA MET A 21 4.34 -14.51 -0.13
C MET A 21 4.12 -15.06 -1.54
N ALA A 22 5.20 -15.27 -2.29
CA ALA A 22 5.13 -15.86 -3.63
C ALA A 22 4.54 -17.28 -3.60
N ALA A 23 4.94 -18.13 -2.64
CA ALA A 23 4.37 -19.46 -2.49
C ALA A 23 2.88 -19.45 -2.11
N ALA A 24 2.42 -18.41 -1.41
CA ALA A 24 1.02 -18.22 -1.02
C ALA A 24 0.16 -17.55 -2.10
N GLY A 25 0.73 -17.19 -3.25
CA GLY A 25 0.00 -16.60 -4.38
C GLY A 25 -0.01 -15.06 -4.41
N VAL A 26 0.81 -14.39 -3.59
CA VAL A 26 0.95 -12.92 -3.69
C VAL A 26 1.73 -12.60 -4.95
N ARG A 27 1.09 -11.87 -5.86
CA ARG A 27 1.57 -11.58 -7.21
C ARG A 27 2.00 -10.12 -7.37
N ALA A 28 1.35 -9.22 -6.64
CA ALA A 28 1.66 -7.79 -6.66
C ALA A 28 1.58 -7.20 -5.25
N VAL A 29 2.38 -6.17 -5.00
CA VAL A 29 2.37 -5.39 -3.76
C VAL A 29 2.44 -3.90 -4.05
N ILE A 30 1.88 -3.08 -3.16
CA ILE A 30 2.16 -1.65 -3.09
C ILE A 30 2.80 -1.36 -1.73
N GLU A 31 3.98 -0.74 -1.76
CA GLU A 31 4.68 -0.25 -0.58
C GLU A 31 4.54 1.27 -0.46
N PRO A 32 3.68 1.78 0.45
CA PRO A 32 3.69 3.19 0.74
C PRO A 32 4.92 3.59 1.56
N ALA A 33 5.40 4.81 1.29
CA ALA A 33 6.41 5.45 2.10
C ALA A 33 5.96 5.53 3.57
N PHE A 34 6.78 4.95 4.46
CA PHE A 34 6.49 4.82 5.88
C PHE A 34 7.74 5.06 6.74
N TRP A 35 7.58 4.97 8.06
CA TRP A 35 8.68 5.01 9.02
C TRP A 35 9.72 3.91 8.74
N LEU A 36 10.99 4.30 8.56
CA LEU A 36 12.07 3.38 8.19
C LEU A 36 12.60 2.51 9.34
N GLY A 37 11.98 2.57 10.53
CA GLY A 37 12.49 1.90 11.74
C GLY A 37 13.41 2.76 12.62
N GLN A 38 13.65 4.02 12.24
CA GLN A 38 14.44 5.01 12.98
C GLN A 38 13.94 6.43 12.67
N PRO A 39 13.88 7.36 13.65
CA PRO A 39 13.55 8.76 13.36
C PRO A 39 14.54 9.37 12.36
N ARG A 40 14.00 9.94 11.27
CA ARG A 40 14.78 10.65 10.26
C ARG A 40 15.27 11.98 10.84
N THR A 41 16.54 12.29 10.60
CA THR A 41 17.19 13.51 11.11
C THR A 41 17.44 14.56 10.03
N ASN A 42 17.29 14.19 8.76
CA ASN A 42 17.51 15.05 7.61
C ASN A 42 16.78 14.51 6.37
N VAL A 43 16.57 15.37 5.37
CA VAL A 43 15.90 15.02 4.10
C VAL A 43 16.64 13.96 3.29
N GLY A 44 17.96 13.83 3.45
CA GLY A 44 18.76 12.79 2.77
C GLY A 44 18.27 11.38 3.09
N SER A 45 17.84 11.12 4.33
CA SER A 45 17.24 9.82 4.68
C SER A 45 15.91 9.54 3.98
N PHE A 46 15.14 10.57 3.59
CA PHE A 46 13.97 10.39 2.72
C PHE A 46 14.39 10.11 1.28
N ILE A 47 15.38 10.83 0.75
CA ILE A 47 15.89 10.65 -0.62
C ILE A 47 16.40 9.22 -0.81
N ASP A 48 17.21 8.71 0.11
CA ASP A 48 17.75 7.34 0.03
C ASP A 48 16.65 6.29 0.18
N TYR A 49 15.69 6.53 1.09
CA TYR A 49 14.55 5.63 1.29
C TYR A 49 13.64 5.59 0.07
N PHE A 50 13.23 6.74 -0.48
CA PHE A 50 12.43 6.79 -1.71
C PHE A 50 13.17 6.16 -2.89
N SER A 51 14.49 6.32 -2.98
CA SER A 51 15.33 5.65 -3.98
C SER A 51 15.30 4.12 -3.82
N SER A 52 15.29 3.62 -2.58
CA SER A 52 15.13 2.19 -2.30
C SER A 52 13.76 1.69 -2.77
N LEU A 53 12.68 2.42 -2.48
CA LEU A 53 11.31 2.05 -2.87
C LEU A 53 11.16 1.93 -4.39
N VAL A 54 11.61 2.95 -5.13
CA VAL A 54 11.46 2.96 -6.59
C VAL A 54 12.44 2.03 -7.31
N GLY A 55 13.57 1.73 -6.67
CA GLY A 55 14.69 0.98 -7.26
C GLY A 55 14.88 -0.39 -6.64
N TRP A 56 15.55 -0.44 -5.49
CA TRP A 56 16.00 -1.68 -4.87
C TRP A 56 14.83 -2.61 -4.51
N GLU A 57 13.74 -2.11 -3.95
CA GLU A 57 12.61 -2.95 -3.53
C GLU A 57 11.83 -3.49 -4.72
N ARG A 58 11.75 -2.71 -5.80
CA ARG A 58 11.24 -3.21 -7.09
C ARG A 58 12.09 -4.35 -7.61
N PHE A 59 13.40 -4.13 -7.67
CA PHE A 59 14.35 -5.16 -8.08
C PHE A 59 14.21 -6.40 -7.19
N ARG A 60 14.27 -6.24 -5.87
CA ARG A 60 14.27 -7.33 -4.90
C ARG A 60 13.00 -8.18 -5.00
N CYS A 61 11.82 -7.57 -5.07
CA CYS A 61 10.56 -8.29 -5.24
C CYS A 61 10.51 -9.09 -6.55
N SER A 62 11.02 -8.52 -7.64
CA SER A 62 11.04 -9.19 -8.95
C SER A 62 11.83 -10.52 -8.93
N GLN A 63 12.84 -10.62 -8.06
CA GLN A 63 13.65 -11.84 -7.90
C GLN A 63 12.85 -13.02 -7.30
N PHE A 64 11.65 -12.76 -6.80
CA PHE A 64 10.71 -13.74 -6.26
C PHE A 64 9.39 -13.77 -7.05
N GLY A 65 9.31 -13.07 -8.18
CA GLY A 65 8.13 -13.06 -9.06
C GLY A 65 6.99 -12.19 -8.54
N ILE A 66 7.27 -11.29 -7.62
CA ILE A 66 6.31 -10.32 -7.06
C ILE A 66 6.53 -8.99 -7.78
N ALA A 67 5.48 -8.46 -8.40
CA ALA A 67 5.50 -7.09 -8.93
C ALA A 67 5.41 -6.10 -7.77
N HIS A 68 6.32 -5.13 -7.72
CA HIS A 68 6.34 -4.12 -6.68
C HIS A 68 6.11 -2.74 -7.26
N TYR A 69 5.10 -2.11 -6.68
CA TYR A 69 4.73 -0.72 -6.87
C TYR A 69 4.90 0.00 -5.53
N CYS A 70 4.92 1.32 -5.54
CA CYS A 70 5.01 2.09 -4.30
C CYS A 70 4.11 3.32 -4.32
N ALA A 71 3.87 3.87 -3.14
CA ALA A 71 3.34 5.22 -2.97
C ALA A 71 4.41 6.09 -2.32
N ILE A 72 4.50 7.35 -2.75
CA ILE A 72 5.46 8.31 -2.22
C ILE A 72 4.73 9.42 -1.48
N GLY A 73 5.17 9.72 -0.27
CA GLY A 73 4.54 10.71 0.59
C GLY A 73 5.30 10.92 1.89
N LEU A 74 4.83 11.90 2.65
CA LEU A 74 5.20 12.20 4.01
C LEU A 74 4.06 11.77 4.94
N ASN A 75 4.35 10.79 5.79
CA ASN A 75 3.41 10.31 6.79
C ASN A 75 3.06 11.39 7.84
N SER A 76 1.84 11.36 8.34
CA SER A 76 1.30 12.35 9.29
C SER A 76 2.17 12.52 10.54
N LYS A 77 2.69 11.43 11.13
CA LYS A 77 3.53 11.53 12.33
C LYS A 77 4.80 12.34 12.09
N GLU A 78 5.42 12.19 10.92
CA GLU A 78 6.64 12.89 10.55
C GLU A 78 6.38 14.34 10.12
N ALA A 79 5.14 14.69 9.74
CA ALA A 79 4.74 16.07 9.42
C ALA A 79 4.92 17.03 10.60
N ASN A 80 4.84 16.54 11.84
CA ASN A 80 5.03 17.34 13.04
C ASN A 80 6.48 17.86 13.22
N ASN A 81 7.45 17.35 12.46
CA ASN A 81 8.75 18.02 12.30
C ASN A 81 8.68 18.98 11.11
N GLU A 82 8.11 20.17 11.32
CA GLU A 82 7.78 21.12 10.24
C GLU A 82 8.97 21.48 9.33
N LYS A 83 10.17 21.62 9.90
CA LYS A 83 11.35 21.93 9.09
C LYS A 83 11.64 20.80 8.10
N LEU A 84 11.70 19.57 8.60
CA LEU A 84 11.93 18.39 7.77
C LEU A 84 10.77 18.17 6.79
N ALA A 85 9.53 18.37 7.25
CA ALA A 85 8.34 18.24 6.42
C ALA A 85 8.42 19.14 5.18
N ARG A 86 8.80 20.42 5.34
CA ARG A 86 8.97 21.35 4.21
C ARG A 86 10.03 20.87 3.23
N GLU A 87 11.19 20.44 3.71
CA GLU A 87 12.26 19.89 2.87
C GLU A 87 11.79 18.65 2.09
N VAL A 88 10.99 17.77 2.72
CA VAL A 88 10.47 16.56 2.08
C VAL A 88 9.39 16.86 1.04
N LEU A 89 8.49 17.80 1.31
CA LEU A 89 7.43 18.21 0.38
C LEU A 89 8.02 18.71 -0.96
N GLU A 90 9.17 19.38 -0.94
CA GLU A 90 9.89 19.81 -2.16
C GLU A 90 10.49 18.63 -2.96
N VAL A 91 10.80 17.52 -2.28
CA VAL A 91 11.41 16.33 -2.88
C VAL A 91 10.37 15.35 -3.43
N ILE A 92 9.16 15.28 -2.84
CA ILE A 92 8.11 14.33 -3.24
C ILE A 92 7.87 14.30 -4.76
N PRO A 93 7.67 15.42 -5.47
CA PRO A 93 7.40 15.39 -6.91
C PRO A 93 8.51 14.72 -7.75
N GLN A 94 9.77 14.78 -7.28
CA GLN A 94 10.91 14.19 -7.98
C GLN A 94 10.89 12.66 -7.97
N PHE A 95 10.18 12.07 -7.00
CA PHE A 95 10.02 10.62 -6.85
C PHE A 95 8.62 10.16 -7.25
N ALA A 96 7.57 10.91 -6.90
CA ALA A 96 6.19 10.56 -7.15
C ALA A 96 5.86 10.33 -8.65
N LEU A 97 6.60 11.00 -9.54
CA LEU A 97 6.42 10.90 -10.99
C LEU A 97 7.32 9.86 -11.67
N LYS A 98 8.02 9.03 -10.89
CA LYS A 98 8.83 7.93 -11.42
C LYS A 98 7.96 6.73 -11.77
N GLU A 99 8.48 5.89 -12.67
CA GLU A 99 7.84 4.66 -13.09
C GLU A 99 7.46 3.79 -11.88
N GLY A 100 6.26 3.21 -11.91
CA GLY A 100 5.73 2.28 -10.89
C GLY A 100 5.40 2.91 -9.53
N VAL A 101 5.40 4.24 -9.42
CA VAL A 101 4.77 4.94 -8.29
C VAL A 101 3.28 5.14 -8.60
N VAL A 102 2.41 4.46 -7.85
CA VAL A 102 0.98 4.39 -8.17
C VAL A 102 0.12 5.41 -7.42
N ALA A 103 0.66 6.05 -6.39
CA ALA A 103 -0.10 6.98 -5.57
C ALA A 103 0.80 7.98 -4.81
N ILE A 104 0.21 9.09 -4.39
CA ILE A 104 0.72 9.89 -3.27
C ILE A 104 0.23 9.22 -1.98
N GLY A 105 1.17 8.80 -1.12
CA GLY A 105 0.85 7.99 0.06
C GLY A 105 2.08 7.45 0.79
N GLU A 106 1.98 7.06 2.06
CA GLU A 106 0.78 7.14 2.90
C GLU A 106 0.68 8.52 3.58
N ILE A 107 -0.42 9.25 3.37
CA ILE A 107 -0.61 10.63 3.87
C ILE A 107 -1.89 10.75 4.71
N GLY A 108 -2.10 11.82 5.46
CA GLY A 108 -3.35 12.01 6.20
C GLY A 108 -3.14 12.60 7.58
N TYR A 109 -3.86 12.07 8.57
CA TYR A 109 -3.82 12.54 9.96
C TYR A 109 -3.48 11.42 10.93
N ASP A 110 -2.80 11.75 12.03
CA ASP A 110 -2.67 10.89 13.21
C ASP A 110 -3.27 11.59 14.45
N GLU A 111 -2.85 12.83 14.72
CA GLU A 111 -3.36 13.64 15.84
C GLU A 111 -4.14 14.90 15.40
N ILE A 112 -4.27 15.15 14.09
CA ILE A 112 -5.00 16.28 13.49
C ILE A 112 -4.39 17.62 13.93
N THR A 113 -3.06 17.70 13.91
CA THR A 113 -2.33 18.94 14.21
C THR A 113 -2.36 19.88 13.00
N GLU A 114 -2.04 21.17 13.23
CA GLU A 114 -1.91 22.14 12.13
C GLU A 114 -0.79 21.74 11.15
N ALA A 115 0.28 21.12 11.65
CA ALA A 115 1.38 20.62 10.82
C ALA A 115 0.96 19.45 9.92
N GLU A 116 0.16 18.51 10.46
CA GLU A 116 -0.45 17.42 9.70
C GLU A 116 -1.42 17.95 8.64
N ASP A 117 -2.28 18.91 8.99
CA ASP A 117 -3.22 19.54 8.04
C ASP A 117 -2.49 20.23 6.90
N PHE A 118 -1.45 21.02 7.21
CA PHE A 118 -0.60 21.65 6.19
C PHE A 118 0.02 20.62 5.25
N ALA A 119 0.64 19.56 5.80
CA ALA A 119 1.32 18.54 5.00
C ALA A 119 0.35 17.69 4.18
N TYR A 120 -0.82 17.35 4.71
CA TYR A 120 -1.84 16.59 3.98
C TYR A 120 -2.37 17.40 2.79
N ARG A 121 -2.72 18.67 3.01
CA ARG A 121 -3.19 19.59 1.95
C ARG A 121 -2.16 19.77 0.84
N ALA A 122 -0.90 20.02 1.19
CA ALA A 122 0.17 20.19 0.21
C ALA A 122 0.34 18.94 -0.68
N GLN A 123 0.22 17.75 -0.09
CA GLN A 123 0.32 16.49 -0.83
C GLN A 123 -0.92 16.19 -1.68
N LEU A 124 -2.11 16.59 -1.24
CA LEU A 124 -3.32 16.54 -2.05
C LEU A 124 -3.22 17.47 -3.27
N ASP A 125 -2.60 18.65 -3.13
CA ASP A 125 -2.37 19.53 -4.28
C ASP A 125 -1.42 18.89 -5.31
N ILE A 126 -0.33 18.26 -4.86
CA ILE A 126 0.56 17.48 -5.74
C ILE A 126 -0.24 16.38 -6.45
N ALA A 127 -1.06 15.62 -5.72
CA ALA A 127 -1.86 14.55 -6.30
C ALA A 127 -2.85 15.07 -7.35
N ARG A 128 -3.54 16.19 -7.09
CA ARG A 128 -4.46 16.82 -8.03
C ARG A 128 -3.72 17.30 -9.28
N GLU A 129 -2.61 18.00 -9.12
CA GLU A 129 -1.85 18.60 -10.23
C GLU A 129 -1.31 17.55 -11.20
N HIS A 130 -1.01 16.35 -10.71
CA HIS A 130 -0.48 15.24 -11.49
C HIS A 130 -1.49 14.11 -11.72
N ASP A 131 -2.77 14.34 -11.43
CA ASP A 131 -3.86 13.38 -11.62
C ASP A 131 -3.62 12.00 -10.95
N MET A 132 -3.00 11.99 -9.78
CA MET A 132 -2.58 10.77 -9.08
C MET A 132 -3.67 10.20 -8.15
N VAL A 133 -3.57 8.89 -7.89
CA VAL A 133 -4.30 8.24 -6.79
C VAL A 133 -3.72 8.69 -5.44
N VAL A 134 -4.55 8.74 -4.41
CA VAL A 134 -4.15 9.10 -3.05
C VAL A 134 -4.43 7.95 -2.10
N MET A 135 -3.43 7.55 -1.31
CA MET A 135 -3.56 6.56 -0.23
C MET A 135 -3.48 7.28 1.12
N VAL A 136 -4.55 7.15 1.91
CA VAL A 136 -4.74 7.90 3.16
C VAL A 136 -4.63 7.01 4.39
N HIS A 137 -3.75 7.40 5.31
CA HIS A 137 -3.72 6.91 6.69
C HIS A 137 -4.89 7.48 7.49
N THR A 138 -5.67 6.62 8.16
CA THR A 138 -6.66 7.07 9.15
C THR A 138 -6.11 6.98 10.57
N PRO A 139 -6.39 7.97 11.45
CA PRO A 139 -5.88 8.01 12.81
C PRO A 139 -6.10 6.75 13.64
N HIS A 140 -5.22 6.55 14.63
CA HIS A 140 -5.34 5.45 15.58
C HIS A 140 -6.35 5.72 16.71
N ARG A 141 -6.51 6.97 17.14
CA ARG A 141 -7.37 7.36 18.29
C ARG A 141 -8.76 7.82 17.84
N ASP A 142 -8.87 8.99 17.24
CA ASP A 142 -10.14 9.49 16.68
C ASP A 142 -10.28 9.05 15.23
N LYS A 143 -10.50 7.75 15.02
CA LYS A 143 -10.57 7.15 13.69
C LYS A 143 -11.74 7.69 12.88
N LYS A 144 -12.92 7.84 13.50
CA LYS A 144 -14.12 8.33 12.81
C LYS A 144 -14.01 9.81 12.44
N GLY A 145 -13.65 10.68 13.40
CA GLY A 145 -13.47 12.11 13.15
C GLY A 145 -12.37 12.37 12.12
N GLY A 146 -11.22 11.70 12.29
CA GLY A 146 -10.11 11.75 11.36
C GLY A 146 -10.46 11.31 9.95
N THR A 147 -11.19 10.20 9.80
CA THR A 147 -11.61 9.71 8.47
C THR A 147 -12.54 10.71 7.78
N LEU A 148 -13.53 11.25 8.51
CA LEU A 148 -14.45 12.25 7.94
C LEU A 148 -13.69 13.52 7.54
N ARG A 149 -12.72 13.95 8.36
CA ARG A 149 -11.87 15.10 8.05
C ARG A 149 -10.99 14.85 6.83
N SER A 150 -10.38 13.67 6.69
CA SER A 150 -9.59 13.31 5.52
C SER A 150 -10.40 13.37 4.22
N ILE A 151 -11.64 12.88 4.25
CA ILE A 151 -12.58 12.93 3.10
C ILE A 151 -12.98 14.38 2.78
N GLU A 152 -13.30 15.17 3.80
CA GLU A 152 -13.67 16.58 3.64
C GLU A 152 -12.54 17.37 2.96
N VAL A 153 -11.32 17.26 3.48
CA VAL A 153 -10.16 18.01 2.97
C VAL A 153 -9.76 17.53 1.58
N ALA A 154 -9.82 16.23 1.29
CA ALA A 154 -9.61 15.74 -0.07
C ALA A 154 -10.64 16.32 -1.05
N ARG A 155 -11.90 16.47 -0.63
CA ARG A 155 -12.95 17.10 -1.43
C ARG A 155 -12.72 18.61 -1.61
N GLU A 156 -12.31 19.32 -0.56
CA GLU A 156 -11.93 20.75 -0.62
C GLU A 156 -10.81 20.98 -1.66
N HIS A 157 -9.84 20.06 -1.72
CA HIS A 157 -8.74 20.09 -2.68
C HIS A 157 -9.10 19.51 -4.06
N GLY A 158 -10.36 19.16 -4.30
CA GLY A 158 -10.83 18.73 -5.62
C GLY A 158 -10.38 17.32 -6.04
N ILE A 159 -9.98 16.46 -5.11
CA ILE A 159 -9.65 15.07 -5.42
C ILE A 159 -10.94 14.30 -5.75
N PRO A 160 -11.02 13.60 -6.91
CA PRO A 160 -12.10 12.68 -7.18
C PRO A 160 -12.12 11.57 -6.14
N MET A 161 -13.25 11.33 -5.48
CA MET A 161 -13.33 10.28 -4.44
C MET A 161 -12.99 8.89 -4.99
N THR A 162 -13.23 8.62 -6.28
CA THR A 162 -12.83 7.38 -6.95
C THR A 162 -11.31 7.18 -7.05
N LYS A 163 -10.50 8.21 -6.79
CA LYS A 163 -9.03 8.17 -6.68
C LYS A 163 -8.53 8.23 -5.24
N LEU A 164 -9.44 8.25 -4.26
CA LEU A 164 -9.11 8.28 -2.84
C LEU A 164 -9.24 6.87 -2.26
N VAL A 165 -8.13 6.31 -1.79
CA VAL A 165 -8.10 5.07 -1.02
C VAL A 165 -7.90 5.42 0.44
N ILE A 166 -8.95 5.30 1.24
CA ILE A 166 -8.90 5.48 2.69
C ILE A 166 -8.53 4.14 3.30
N ASP A 167 -7.45 4.08 4.05
CA ASP A 167 -6.94 2.85 4.64
C ASP A 167 -7.15 2.76 6.16
N HIS A 168 -6.92 1.56 6.69
CA HIS A 168 -7.07 1.18 8.09
C HIS A 168 -8.52 1.36 8.59
N ASN A 169 -9.50 1.14 7.74
CA ASN A 169 -10.91 1.22 8.13
C ASN A 169 -11.29 0.17 9.17
N ASN A 170 -12.38 0.46 9.86
CA ASN A 170 -13.09 -0.49 10.70
C ASN A 170 -14.60 -0.37 10.47
N GLU A 171 -15.40 -1.04 11.29
CA GLU A 171 -16.86 -1.07 11.19
C GLU A 171 -17.51 0.31 11.41
N GLU A 172 -16.82 1.23 12.07
CA GLU A 172 -17.32 2.59 12.32
C GLU A 172 -17.11 3.53 11.13
N THR A 173 -16.10 3.27 10.29
CA THR A 173 -15.72 4.16 9.18
C THR A 173 -16.16 3.66 7.81
N VAL A 174 -16.28 2.33 7.63
CA VAL A 174 -16.59 1.70 6.33
C VAL A 174 -17.74 2.36 5.59
N ARG A 175 -18.86 2.60 6.27
CA ARG A 175 -20.06 3.20 5.66
C ARG A 175 -19.76 4.61 5.15
N SER A 176 -19.14 5.45 5.96
CA SER A 176 -18.81 6.83 5.59
C SER A 176 -17.89 6.88 4.38
N VAL A 177 -16.91 5.97 4.28
CA VAL A 177 -16.00 5.89 3.14
C VAL A 177 -16.75 5.43 1.89
N LEU A 178 -17.53 4.35 1.97
CA LEU A 178 -18.28 3.84 0.82
C LEU A 178 -19.34 4.84 0.31
N ASP A 179 -20.06 5.51 1.22
CA ASP A 179 -21.07 6.53 0.89
C ASP A 179 -20.45 7.77 0.24
N SER A 180 -19.16 8.05 0.51
CA SER A 180 -18.42 9.14 -0.14
C SER A 180 -18.01 8.83 -1.57
N GLY A 181 -18.05 7.56 -1.99
CA GLY A 181 -17.57 7.08 -3.29
C GLY A 181 -16.08 6.71 -3.32
N ALA A 182 -15.40 6.76 -2.17
CA ALA A 182 -14.00 6.36 -2.02
C ALA A 182 -13.82 4.84 -1.86
N TRP A 183 -12.58 4.37 -1.99
CA TRP A 183 -12.20 2.99 -1.70
C TRP A 183 -11.94 2.81 -0.20
N ALA A 184 -12.51 1.76 0.38
CA ALA A 184 -12.32 1.40 1.78
C ALA A 184 -11.33 0.24 1.89
N ALA A 185 -10.09 0.55 2.24
CA ALA A 185 -9.05 -0.45 2.52
C ALA A 185 -9.00 -0.82 4.01
N PHE A 186 -8.67 -2.08 4.27
CA PHE A 186 -8.73 -2.74 5.57
C PHE A 186 -7.47 -3.56 5.83
N THR A 187 -6.67 -3.00 6.71
CA THR A 187 -5.49 -3.66 7.26
C THR A 187 -5.81 -4.75 8.26
N ILE A 188 -5.31 -5.95 7.97
CA ILE A 188 -5.34 -7.11 8.86
C ILE A 188 -4.03 -7.20 9.64
N TYR A 189 -4.03 -6.60 10.83
CA TYR A 189 -2.84 -6.47 11.67
C TYR A 189 -3.13 -6.95 13.10
N PRO A 190 -2.25 -7.79 13.70
CA PRO A 190 -2.49 -8.37 15.02
C PRO A 190 -2.75 -7.32 16.11
N ASN A 191 -3.74 -7.59 16.97
CA ASN A 191 -4.06 -6.87 18.21
C ASN A 191 -4.54 -5.41 18.09
N THR A 192 -4.07 -4.64 17.10
CA THR A 192 -4.25 -3.18 17.06
C THR A 192 -5.20 -2.69 15.97
N LYS A 193 -5.50 -3.51 14.95
CA LYS A 193 -6.36 -3.14 13.81
C LYS A 193 -7.49 -4.16 13.62
N MET A 194 -7.92 -4.37 12.37
CA MET A 194 -8.89 -5.41 12.02
C MET A 194 -8.25 -6.79 12.10
N GLY A 195 -9.10 -7.82 12.22
CA GLY A 195 -8.70 -9.22 12.10
C GLY A 195 -9.51 -9.90 11.00
N SER A 196 -9.04 -11.04 10.52
CA SER A 196 -9.66 -11.76 9.40
C SER A 196 -11.14 -12.09 9.64
N GLU A 197 -11.54 -12.47 10.86
CA GLU A 197 -12.94 -12.76 11.17
C GLU A 197 -13.83 -11.52 11.04
N ARG A 198 -13.36 -10.36 11.54
CA ARG A 198 -14.08 -9.09 11.40
C ARG A 198 -14.18 -8.67 9.93
N MET A 199 -13.13 -8.90 9.15
CA MET A 199 -13.13 -8.62 7.72
C MET A 199 -14.16 -9.45 6.95
N VAL A 200 -14.32 -10.74 7.31
CA VAL A 200 -15.36 -11.61 6.72
C VAL A 200 -16.75 -11.01 6.96
N GLU A 201 -17.03 -10.53 8.17
CA GLU A 201 -18.32 -9.92 8.49
C GLU A 201 -18.53 -8.57 7.79
N VAL A 202 -17.47 -7.76 7.61
CA VAL A 202 -17.53 -6.55 6.80
C VAL A 202 -17.93 -6.86 5.36
N VAL A 203 -17.28 -7.82 4.71
CA VAL A 203 -17.62 -8.21 3.33
C VAL A 203 -19.04 -8.79 3.25
N ARG A 204 -19.47 -9.55 4.26
CA ARG A 204 -20.83 -10.10 4.35
C ARG A 204 -21.88 -9.01 4.45
N GLN A 205 -21.62 -7.97 5.24
CA GLN A 205 -22.58 -6.90 5.51
C GLN A 205 -22.63 -5.86 4.37
N TYR A 206 -21.48 -5.48 3.83
CA TYR A 206 -21.35 -4.36 2.88
C TYR A 206 -21.19 -4.80 1.42
N GLY A 207 -20.93 -6.09 1.18
CA GLY A 207 -20.57 -6.61 -0.13
C GLY A 207 -19.11 -6.29 -0.50
N PRO A 208 -18.65 -6.77 -1.67
CA PRO A 208 -17.24 -6.63 -2.06
C PRO A 208 -16.91 -5.30 -2.75
N GLU A 209 -17.89 -4.51 -3.16
CA GLU A 209 -17.66 -3.32 -4.00
C GLU A 209 -16.83 -2.25 -3.26
N ARG A 210 -15.72 -1.80 -3.87
CA ARG A 210 -14.79 -0.81 -3.30
C ARG A 210 -14.14 -1.17 -1.96
N ILE A 211 -14.23 -2.44 -1.54
CA ILE A 211 -13.57 -2.94 -0.33
C ILE A 211 -12.24 -3.60 -0.69
N ILE A 212 -11.16 -3.23 0.00
CA ILE A 212 -9.80 -3.73 -0.24
C ILE A 212 -9.28 -4.35 1.07
N VAL A 213 -8.54 -5.45 0.96
CA VAL A 213 -7.84 -6.07 2.10
C VAL A 213 -6.33 -6.00 1.87
N ASP A 214 -5.60 -5.64 2.91
CA ASP A 214 -4.13 -5.51 2.92
C ASP A 214 -3.53 -6.01 4.25
N SER A 215 -2.21 -6.23 4.27
CA SER A 215 -1.51 -6.67 5.48
C SER A 215 -0.98 -5.54 6.36
N SER A 216 -0.56 -4.43 5.76
CA SER A 216 0.30 -3.40 6.36
C SER A 216 1.46 -4.01 7.16
N ALA A 217 2.01 -5.13 6.69
CA ALA A 217 3.08 -5.81 7.42
C ALA A 217 4.33 -4.93 7.45
N ASP A 218 4.81 -4.65 8.66
CA ASP A 218 5.84 -3.68 8.99
C ASP A 218 6.80 -4.23 10.06
N TRP A 219 7.67 -3.36 10.60
CA TRP A 219 8.64 -3.66 11.67
C TRP A 219 8.07 -4.38 12.91
N GLY A 220 6.76 -4.26 13.18
CA GLY A 220 6.12 -4.95 14.30
C GLY A 220 5.84 -6.43 14.01
N VAL A 221 5.25 -7.10 15.01
CA VAL A 221 4.83 -8.51 14.89
C VAL A 221 3.60 -8.59 13.98
N SER A 222 3.86 -8.69 12.68
CA SER A 222 2.90 -8.62 11.59
C SER A 222 3.07 -9.80 10.62
N ASP A 223 2.05 -10.09 9.82
CA ASP A 223 1.97 -11.29 8.98
C ASP A 223 1.88 -10.90 7.48
N PRO A 224 2.93 -11.10 6.67
CA PRO A 224 2.89 -10.78 5.24
C PRO A 224 1.95 -11.71 4.45
N LEU A 225 1.39 -12.74 5.09
CA LEU A 225 0.40 -13.64 4.51
C LEU A 225 -1.03 -13.32 4.95
N SER A 226 -1.26 -12.15 5.56
CA SER A 226 -2.60 -11.74 6.01
C SER A 226 -3.64 -11.82 4.88
N VAL A 227 -3.37 -11.22 3.71
CA VAL A 227 -4.30 -11.24 2.55
C VAL A 227 -4.69 -12.67 2.13
N PRO A 228 -3.77 -13.60 1.80
CA PRO A 228 -4.14 -14.96 1.43
C PRO A 228 -4.82 -15.74 2.58
N LYS A 229 -4.44 -15.52 3.84
CA LYS A 229 -5.08 -16.16 5.00
C LYS A 229 -6.51 -15.65 5.20
N THR A 230 -6.76 -14.36 5.02
CA THR A 230 -8.11 -13.77 5.08
C THR A 230 -8.97 -14.26 3.91
N ALA A 231 -8.42 -14.36 2.71
CA ALA A 231 -9.11 -14.94 1.55
C ALA A 231 -9.59 -16.38 1.82
N ARG A 232 -8.69 -17.23 2.34
CA ARG A 232 -9.03 -18.61 2.71
C ARG A 232 -10.17 -18.65 3.74
N LEU A 233 -10.09 -17.82 4.78
CA LEU A 233 -11.13 -17.75 5.81
C LEU A 233 -12.48 -17.29 5.23
N MET A 234 -12.47 -16.29 4.34
CA MET A 234 -13.69 -15.84 3.65
C MET A 234 -14.35 -16.98 2.88
N LEU A 235 -13.58 -17.78 2.14
CA LEU A 235 -14.11 -18.95 1.43
C LEU A 235 -14.66 -20.02 2.40
N GLU A 236 -13.92 -20.34 3.47
CA GLU A 236 -14.35 -21.29 4.52
C GLU A 236 -15.65 -20.85 5.20
N ARG A 237 -15.89 -19.53 5.29
CA ARG A 237 -17.10 -18.93 5.88
C ARG A 237 -18.21 -18.70 4.84
N GLY A 238 -18.04 -19.14 3.60
CA GLY A 238 -19.08 -19.10 2.56
C GLY A 238 -19.22 -17.76 1.83
N ILE A 239 -18.22 -16.87 1.88
CA ILE A 239 -18.18 -15.71 0.99
C ILE A 239 -17.92 -16.22 -0.44
N PRO A 240 -18.71 -15.80 -1.45
CA PRO A 240 -18.53 -16.26 -2.83
C PRO A 240 -17.13 -15.96 -3.37
N LEU A 241 -16.57 -16.86 -4.16
CA LEU A 241 -15.23 -16.73 -4.76
C LEU A 241 -15.03 -15.37 -5.47
N ALA A 242 -16.00 -14.95 -6.28
CA ALA A 242 -15.93 -13.67 -6.98
C ALA A 242 -15.83 -12.45 -6.05
N ALA A 243 -16.48 -12.50 -4.87
CA ALA A 243 -16.36 -11.46 -3.86
C ALA A 243 -14.98 -11.48 -3.20
N VAL A 244 -14.44 -12.67 -2.91
CA VAL A 244 -13.07 -12.83 -2.38
C VAL A 244 -12.05 -12.28 -3.37
N GLU A 245 -12.15 -12.66 -4.65
CA GLU A 245 -11.27 -12.15 -5.71
C GLU A 245 -11.37 -10.64 -5.90
N ALA A 246 -12.57 -10.06 -5.77
CA ALA A 246 -12.73 -8.61 -5.82
C ALA A 246 -11.95 -7.94 -4.66
N VAL A 247 -12.13 -8.38 -3.42
CA VAL A 247 -11.53 -7.69 -2.26
C VAL A 247 -10.02 -7.93 -2.08
N THR A 248 -9.48 -9.04 -2.63
CA THR A 248 -8.04 -9.37 -2.50
C THR A 248 -7.24 -9.23 -3.80
N TRP A 249 -7.86 -8.76 -4.88
CA TRP A 249 -7.20 -8.56 -6.17
C TRP A 249 -7.87 -7.44 -6.98
N GLY A 250 -9.13 -7.65 -7.37
CA GLY A 250 -9.81 -6.85 -8.39
C GLY A 250 -9.95 -5.38 -8.02
N ASN A 251 -10.30 -5.08 -6.78
CA ASN A 251 -10.54 -3.72 -6.32
C ASN A 251 -9.25 -2.91 -6.18
N ALA A 252 -8.19 -3.51 -5.65
CA ALA A 252 -6.87 -2.87 -5.60
C ALA A 252 -6.37 -2.58 -7.03
N LEU A 253 -6.51 -3.54 -7.94
CA LEU A 253 -6.15 -3.36 -9.34
C LEU A 253 -6.95 -2.21 -9.98
N GLN A 254 -8.26 -2.15 -9.78
CA GLN A 254 -9.10 -1.06 -10.31
C GLN A 254 -8.75 0.30 -9.71
N ALA A 255 -8.51 0.37 -8.40
CA ALA A 255 -8.16 1.60 -7.72
C ALA A 255 -6.83 2.17 -8.23
N TYR A 256 -5.77 1.36 -8.21
CA TYR A 256 -4.41 1.82 -8.48
C TYR A 256 -4.02 1.81 -9.96
N ALA A 257 -4.68 1.04 -10.82
CA ALA A 257 -4.44 1.12 -12.28
C ALA A 257 -4.85 2.47 -12.89
N GLN A 258 -5.66 3.28 -12.18
CA GLN A 258 -5.93 4.68 -12.55
C GLN A 258 -4.66 5.54 -12.64
N SER A 259 -3.58 5.14 -11.97
CA SER A 259 -2.26 5.80 -12.08
C SER A 259 -1.56 5.57 -13.43
N GLN A 260 -2.04 4.61 -14.23
CA GLN A 260 -1.41 4.14 -15.47
C GLN A 260 -0.02 3.52 -15.28
N GLN A 261 0.43 3.32 -14.03
CA GLN A 261 1.72 2.71 -13.70
C GLN A 261 1.64 1.19 -13.49
N VAL A 262 0.44 0.64 -13.33
CA VAL A 262 0.25 -0.81 -13.12
C VAL A 262 0.17 -1.53 -14.46
N ASP A 263 1.12 -2.42 -14.74
CA ASP A 263 1.09 -3.28 -15.93
C ASP A 263 0.13 -4.46 -15.72
N VAL A 264 -1.15 -4.22 -15.99
CA VAL A 264 -2.22 -5.22 -15.86
C VAL A 264 -1.94 -6.46 -16.72
N ALA A 265 -1.42 -6.27 -17.93
CA ALA A 265 -1.16 -7.36 -18.87
C ALA A 265 -0.04 -8.28 -18.37
N ALA A 266 1.01 -7.71 -17.76
CA ALA A 266 2.07 -8.50 -17.13
C ALA A 266 1.58 -9.24 -15.88
N LEU A 267 0.68 -8.64 -15.09
CA LEU A 267 0.07 -9.29 -13.92
C LEU A 267 -0.85 -10.47 -14.29
N ASP A 268 -1.41 -10.47 -15.51
CA ASP A 268 -2.21 -11.58 -16.06
C ASP A 268 -1.38 -12.75 -16.59
N GLN A 269 -0.07 -12.55 -16.77
CA GLN A 269 0.85 -13.60 -17.19
C GLN A 269 1.46 -14.32 -16.00
N THR A 270 1.82 -15.60 -16.19
CA THR A 270 2.65 -16.32 -15.22
C THR A 270 4.06 -15.74 -15.24
N PRO A 271 4.61 -15.31 -14.09
CA PRO A 271 5.94 -14.74 -14.05
C PRO A 271 7.00 -15.78 -14.38
N ARG A 272 8.06 -15.29 -15.04
CA ARG A 272 9.32 -16.02 -15.19
C ARG A 272 10.40 -15.28 -14.46
N LEU A 273 11.19 -16.02 -13.68
CA LEU A 273 12.31 -15.45 -12.95
C LEU A 273 13.56 -15.35 -13.82
N ASP A 274 14.32 -14.29 -13.61
CA ASP A 274 15.74 -14.25 -13.97
C ASP A 274 16.54 -13.67 -12.81
N GLN A 275 17.03 -14.56 -11.93
CA GLN A 275 17.81 -14.16 -10.75
C GLN A 275 19.27 -13.80 -11.07
N ARG A 276 19.65 -13.73 -12.36
CA ARG A 276 20.96 -13.21 -12.80
C ARG A 276 20.97 -11.69 -12.90
N GLN A 277 19.80 -11.06 -12.91
CA GLN A 277 19.69 -9.61 -12.94
C GLN A 277 20.39 -8.99 -11.73
N LEU A 278 21.01 -7.83 -11.94
CA LEU A 278 21.71 -7.08 -10.91
C LEU A 278 21.09 -5.70 -10.77
N PHE A 279 21.14 -5.15 -9.56
CA PHE A 279 20.82 -3.77 -9.28
C PHE A 279 22.07 -3.04 -8.81
N ALA A 280 22.60 -2.13 -9.63
CA ALA A 280 23.86 -1.45 -9.36
C ALA A 280 24.97 -2.42 -8.88
N ASP A 281 25.21 -3.47 -9.67
CA ASP A 281 26.15 -4.57 -9.39
C ASP A 281 25.85 -5.44 -8.16
N ASN A 282 24.71 -5.22 -7.48
CA ASN A 282 24.26 -6.04 -6.37
C ASN A 282 23.28 -7.13 -6.82
N SER A 283 23.41 -8.31 -6.22
CA SER A 283 22.45 -9.42 -6.37
C SER A 283 21.73 -9.67 -5.03
N VAL A 284 20.55 -10.29 -5.07
CA VAL A 284 19.95 -10.90 -3.86
C VAL A 284 20.65 -12.22 -3.48
N LEU A 285 21.38 -12.82 -4.42
CA LEU A 285 22.10 -14.07 -4.21
C LEU A 285 23.44 -13.83 -3.49
N ARG A 286 23.82 -14.79 -2.66
CA ARG A 286 25.06 -14.91 -1.89
C ARG A 286 25.68 -16.30 -2.11
N GLY A 287 25.85 -16.67 -3.37
CA GLY A 287 26.43 -17.97 -3.79
C GLY A 287 25.42 -19.07 -4.13
N GLN A 288 24.12 -18.79 -4.05
CA GLN A 288 23.09 -19.72 -4.54
C GLN A 288 23.09 -19.80 -6.07
N THR A 289 22.61 -20.91 -6.61
CA THR A 289 22.37 -21.05 -8.06
C THR A 289 21.17 -20.22 -8.47
N PRO A 290 21.28 -19.35 -9.50
CA PRO A 290 20.16 -18.51 -9.94
C PRO A 290 19.06 -19.36 -10.58
N ARG A 291 17.80 -19.04 -10.26
CA ARG A 291 16.62 -19.54 -10.96
C ARG A 291 16.42 -18.72 -12.25
N VAL A 292 16.32 -19.39 -13.39
CA VAL A 292 16.20 -18.76 -14.72
C VAL A 292 15.11 -19.45 -15.52
N ASP A 293 14.16 -18.67 -16.06
CA ASP A 293 12.98 -19.14 -16.78
C ASP A 293 12.09 -20.11 -15.96
N GLU A 294 12.27 -20.13 -14.65
CA GLU A 294 11.45 -20.90 -13.74
C GLU A 294 10.14 -20.18 -13.44
N PHE A 295 9.05 -20.95 -13.42
CA PHE A 295 7.74 -20.47 -12.99
C PHE A 295 7.72 -20.19 -11.49
N VAL A 296 6.92 -19.22 -11.10
CA VAL A 296 6.57 -18.96 -9.70
C VAL A 296 5.11 -19.37 -9.49
N PRO A 297 4.75 -20.00 -8.36
CA PRO A 297 3.40 -20.49 -8.12
C PRO A 297 2.28 -19.42 -8.05
N ASN A 298 2.63 -18.12 -8.01
CA ASN A 298 1.72 -17.00 -7.77
C ASN A 298 0.97 -16.48 -8.99
#